data_AF-A0A928NMK9-F1
#
_entry.id   AF-A0A928NMK9-F1
#
_cell.length_a   1.000
_cell.length_b   1.000
_cell.length_c   1.000
_cell.angle_alpha   90.00
_cell.angle_beta   90.00
_cell.angle_gamma   90.00
#
_symmetry.space_group_name_H-M   'P 1'
#
loop_
_entity.id
_entity.type
_entity.pdbx_description
1 polymer ?
#
loop_
_entity_poly.entity_id
_entity_poly.type
_entity_poly.pdbx_seq_one_letter_code
_entity_poly.pdbx_strand_id
1 'polypeptide(L)'
;KEYIPEIYTGAVKKATFRNNAQTYDNSDEILIETISNALKNYRDIPLFKVAEPMEVEYCYYRTDMCEDAIKKNPTAFRKDARTVVKTVNEIKGYDDFRFIQ
;
A
#
# COMPACT_ATOMS: atom_id res chain seq x y z
N LYS A 1 8.89 -5.92 9.87
CA LYS A 1 9.62 -6.08 8.60
C LYS A 1 9.06 -5.06 7.64
N GLU A 2 9.92 -4.22 7.08
CA GLU A 2 9.52 -3.28 6.03
C GLU A 2 9.19 -4.05 4.75
N TYR A 3 8.25 -3.53 3.97
CA TYR A 3 7.74 -4.18 2.78
C TYR A 3 8.71 -4.06 1.59
N ILE A 4 9.48 -2.96 1.56
CA ILE A 4 10.58 -2.73 0.63
C ILE A 4 11.86 -2.75 1.47
N PRO A 5 12.73 -3.74 1.31
CA PRO A 5 14.02 -3.77 2.01
C PRO A 5 14.85 -2.53 1.68
N GLU A 6 15.60 -2.03 2.65
CA GLU A 6 16.60 -0.96 2.46
C GLU A 6 16.03 0.37 1.95
N ILE A 7 14.71 0.55 2.04
CA ILE A 7 14.08 1.84 1.72
C ILE A 7 14.46 2.88 2.77
N TYR A 8 14.82 4.08 2.32
CA TYR A 8 15.09 5.19 3.21
C TYR A 8 13.78 5.85 3.65
N THR A 9 13.55 5.92 4.95
CA THR A 9 12.39 6.59 5.54
C THR A 9 12.81 7.74 6.45
N GLY A 10 12.33 8.95 6.16
CA GLY A 10 12.53 10.14 6.99
C GLY A 10 11.26 10.44 7.78
N ALA A 11 11.16 9.94 9.00
CA ALA A 11 9.99 10.22 9.85
C ALA A 11 10.04 11.68 10.35
N VAL A 12 9.22 12.56 9.78
CA VAL A 12 9.17 13.99 10.14
C VAL A 12 8.19 14.32 11.28
N LYS A 13 7.37 13.35 11.65
CA LYS A 13 6.36 13.48 12.70
C LYS A 13 6.08 12.14 13.36
N LYS A 14 5.57 12.21 14.58
CA LYS A 14 5.06 11.06 15.32
C LYS A 14 3.55 11.14 15.43
N ALA A 15 2.85 10.09 15.00
CA ALA A 15 1.41 9.98 15.26
C ALA A 15 1.17 9.79 16.77
N THR A 16 0.29 10.62 17.35
CA THR A 16 -0.17 10.48 18.74
C THR A 16 -1.53 9.77 18.79
N PHE A 17 -2.42 10.10 17.84
CA PHE A 17 -3.69 9.44 17.60
C PHE A 17 -3.97 9.39 16.09
N ARG A 18 -5.05 8.72 15.66
CA ARG A 18 -5.40 8.63 14.23
C ARG A 18 -5.48 10.01 13.53
N ASN A 19 -5.97 11.01 14.26
CA ASN A 19 -6.18 12.37 13.74
C ASN A 19 -5.25 13.40 14.39
N ASN A 20 -4.19 12.95 15.09
CA ASN A 20 -3.28 13.87 15.75
C ASN A 20 -1.83 13.40 15.60
N ALA A 21 -0.93 14.34 15.36
CA ALA A 21 0.48 14.06 15.21
C ALA A 21 1.30 15.25 15.73
N GLN A 22 2.50 14.94 16.21
CA GLN A 22 3.48 15.92 16.64
C GLN A 22 4.64 15.92 15.64
N THR A 23 4.91 17.09 15.06
CA THR A 23 6.08 17.29 14.19
C THR A 23 7.36 17.30 15.03
N TYR A 24 8.45 16.76 14.49
CA TYR A 24 9.76 16.88 15.13
C TYR A 24 10.38 18.24 14.81
N ASP A 25 11.09 18.83 15.78
CA ASP A 25 11.69 20.16 15.62
C ASP A 25 12.75 20.22 14.50
N ASN A 26 13.39 19.09 14.21
CA ASN A 26 14.41 18.94 13.17
C ASN A 26 13.89 18.23 11.89
N SER A 27 12.59 18.36 11.58
CA SER A 27 11.97 17.68 10.42
C SER A 27 12.68 17.93 9.10
N ASP A 28 13.18 19.16 8.89
CA ASP A 28 13.82 19.56 7.64
C ASP A 28 15.19 18.90 7.47
N GLU A 29 15.97 18.80 8.56
CA GLU A 29 17.24 18.10 8.57
C GLU A 29 17.05 16.62 8.27
N ILE A 30 16.04 15.99 8.88
CA ILE A 30 15.66 14.59 8.63
C ILE A 30 15.33 14.38 7.14
N LEU A 31 14.54 15.29 6.55
CA LEU A 31 14.19 15.20 5.12
C LEU A 31 15.42 15.31 4.23
N ILE A 32 16.26 16.32 4.44
CA ILE A 32 17.45 16.57 3.62
C ILE A 32 18.42 15.39 3.72
N GLU A 33 18.68 14.88 4.93
CA GLU A 33 19.56 13.74 5.15
C GLU A 33 19.02 12.48 4.47
N THR A 34 17.72 12.18 4.66
CA THR A 34 17.07 11.02 4.07
C THR A 34 17.13 11.06 2.55
N ILE A 35 16.78 12.21 1.94
CA ILE A 35 16.83 12.38 0.48
C ILE A 35 18.26 12.23 -0.03
N SER A 36 19.23 12.84 0.65
CA SER A 36 20.64 12.75 0.27
C SER A 36 21.15 11.32 0.30
N ASN A 37 20.78 10.55 1.32
CA ASN A 37 21.16 9.15 1.45
C ASN A 37 20.46 8.27 0.42
N ALA A 38 19.16 8.50 0.18
CA ALA A 38 18.40 7.80 -0.85
C ALA A 38 19.00 8.02 -2.24
N LEU A 39 19.36 9.25 -2.60
CA LEU A 39 19.96 9.57 -3.91
C LEU A 39 21.37 9.00 -4.07
N LYS A 40 22.14 8.85 -2.99
CA LYS A 40 23.47 8.23 -3.05
C LYS A 40 23.38 6.72 -3.28
N ASN A 41 22.41 6.06 -2.66
CA ASN A 41 22.34 4.60 -2.58
C ASN A 41 21.09 4.01 -3.29
N TYR A 42 20.42 4.77 -4.16
CA TYR A 42 19.17 4.33 -4.79
C TYR A 42 19.29 3.01 -5.56
N ARG A 43 20.50 2.66 -6.01
CA ARG A 43 20.79 1.42 -6.74
C ARG A 43 20.78 0.19 -5.85
N ASP A 44 21.00 0.38 -4.55
CA ASP A 44 21.03 -0.70 -3.58
C ASP A 44 19.61 -1.08 -3.15
N ILE A 45 18.64 -0.15 -3.30
CA ILE A 45 17.22 -0.40 -3.02
C ILE A 45 16.68 -1.40 -4.04
N PRO A 46 16.30 -2.62 -3.64
CA PRO A 46 15.78 -3.62 -4.55
C PRO A 46 14.44 -3.16 -5.13
N LEU A 47 14.24 -3.42 -6.42
CA LEU A 47 12.94 -3.20 -7.06
C LEU A 47 11.89 -4.11 -6.41
N PHE A 48 10.83 -3.50 -5.90
CA PHE A 48 9.67 -4.24 -5.46
C PHE A 48 8.98 -4.86 -6.68
N LYS A 49 8.91 -6.20 -6.72
CA LYS A 49 8.21 -6.96 -7.75
C LYS A 49 7.17 -7.84 -7.10
N VAL A 50 5.95 -7.77 -7.63
CA VAL A 50 4.87 -8.70 -7.25
C VAL A 50 4.97 -9.92 -8.15
N ALA A 51 4.73 -11.11 -7.60
CA ALA A 51 4.61 -12.32 -8.39
C ALA A 51 3.27 -12.33 -9.13
N GLU A 52 3.28 -12.67 -10.41
CA GLU A 52 2.09 -12.79 -11.24
C GLU A 52 1.86 -14.27 -11.63
N PRO A 53 0.62 -14.78 -11.59
CA PRO A 53 -0.61 -14.10 -11.17
C PRO A 53 -0.63 -13.86 -9.64
N MET A 54 -1.28 -12.78 -9.21
CA MET A 54 -1.49 -12.47 -7.79
C MET A 54 -2.97 -12.50 -7.41
N GLU A 55 -3.23 -12.85 -6.14
CA GLU A 55 -4.53 -12.66 -5.52
C GLU A 55 -4.54 -11.34 -4.74
N VAL A 56 -5.49 -10.47 -5.07
CA VAL A 56 -5.71 -9.22 -4.35
C VAL A 56 -6.91 -9.38 -3.43
N GLU A 57 -6.66 -9.33 -2.12
CA GLU A 57 -7.68 -9.46 -1.08
C GLU A 57 -8.08 -8.09 -0.52
N TYR A 58 -9.38 -7.82 -0.51
CA TYR A 58 -9.97 -6.62 0.06
C TYR A 58 -10.82 -6.96 1.27
N CYS A 59 -10.32 -6.56 2.45
CA CYS A 59 -11.02 -6.71 3.72
C CYS A 59 -11.83 -5.45 4.03
N TYR A 60 -13.15 -5.55 3.89
CA TYR A 60 -14.10 -4.48 4.19
C TYR A 60 -14.50 -4.47 5.67
N TYR A 61 -15.01 -3.32 6.13
CA TYR A 61 -15.52 -3.21 7.50
C TYR A 61 -16.88 -3.90 7.67
N ARG A 62 -17.72 -3.87 6.63
CA ARG A 62 -19.08 -4.42 6.62
C ARG A 62 -19.31 -5.38 5.45
N THR A 63 -20.28 -6.26 5.64
CA THR A 63 -20.70 -7.27 4.65
C THR A 63 -21.34 -6.66 3.40
N ASP A 64 -22.19 -5.65 3.53
CA ASP A 64 -22.86 -5.01 2.40
C ASP A 64 -21.86 -4.36 1.42
N MET A 65 -20.74 -3.83 1.94
CA MET A 65 -19.66 -3.32 1.10
C MET A 65 -19.04 -4.40 0.20
N CYS A 66 -19.01 -5.65 0.66
CA CYS A 66 -18.53 -6.77 -0.15
C CYS A 66 -19.52 -7.08 -1.29
N GLU A 67 -20.82 -6.99 -1.02
CA GLU A 67 -21.86 -7.22 -2.01
C GLU A 67 -21.79 -6.19 -3.13
N ASP A 68 -21.59 -4.92 -2.79
CA ASP A 68 -21.42 -3.86 -3.77
C ASP A 68 -20.11 -4.01 -4.57
N ALA A 69 -19.02 -4.42 -3.92
CA ALA A 69 -17.75 -4.69 -4.58
C ALA A 69 -17.84 -5.84 -5.61
N ILE A 70 -18.55 -6.92 -5.27
CA ILE A 70 -18.78 -8.07 -6.16
C ILE A 70 -19.67 -7.68 -7.35
N LYS A 71 -20.75 -6.91 -7.12
CA LYS A 71 -21.62 -6.42 -8.21
C LYS A 71 -20.83 -5.62 -9.26
N LYS A 72 -19.83 -4.86 -8.81
CA LYS A 72 -18.97 -4.03 -9.67
C LYS A 72 -17.83 -4.80 -10.33
N ASN A 73 -17.47 -5.98 -9.82
CA ASN A 73 -16.35 -6.78 -10.32
C ASN A 73 -16.79 -8.24 -10.49
N PRO A 74 -17.34 -8.61 -11.65
CA PRO A 74 -17.85 -9.97 -11.88
C PRO A 74 -16.79 -11.07 -11.78
N THR A 75 -15.51 -10.72 -11.93
CA THR A 75 -14.38 -11.66 -11.79
C THR A 75 -13.93 -11.85 -10.35
N ALA A 76 -14.46 -11.08 -9.41
CA ALA A 76 -14.14 -11.20 -8.00
C ALA A 76 -15.10 -12.16 -7.30
N PHE A 77 -14.61 -12.84 -6.26
CA PHE A 77 -15.41 -13.74 -5.44
C PHE A 77 -15.27 -13.42 -3.96
N ARG A 78 -16.28 -13.81 -3.19
CA ARG A 78 -16.28 -13.62 -1.74
C ARG A 78 -15.51 -14.75 -1.07
N LYS A 79 -14.48 -14.42 -0.29
CA LYS A 79 -13.72 -15.39 0.50
C LYS A 79 -14.32 -15.59 1.88
N ASP A 80 -14.81 -14.53 2.52
CA ASP A 80 -15.47 -14.62 3.83
C ASP A 80 -16.52 -13.51 4.05
N ALA A 81 -17.00 -13.35 5.30
CA ALA A 81 -18.02 -12.36 5.65
C ALA A 81 -17.64 -10.91 5.31
N ARG A 82 -16.36 -10.58 5.20
CA ARG A 82 -15.83 -9.23 4.98
C ARG A 82 -14.71 -9.16 3.94
N THR A 83 -14.32 -10.27 3.34
CA THR A 83 -13.21 -10.32 2.38
C THR A 83 -13.69 -10.69 0.98
N VAL A 84 -13.29 -9.89 -0.01
CA VAL A 84 -13.47 -10.15 -1.43
C VAL A 84 -12.11 -10.31 -2.10
N VAL A 85 -11.99 -11.25 -3.02
CA VAL A 85 -10.74 -11.60 -3.70
C VAL A 85 -10.91 -11.48 -5.21
N LYS A 86 -9.88 -10.98 -5.88
CA LYS A 86 -9.76 -10.93 -7.33
C LYS A 86 -8.38 -11.42 -7.71
N THR A 87 -8.30 -12.24 -8.75
CA THR A 87 -7.03 -12.65 -9.34
C THR A 87 -6.62 -11.65 -10.42
N VAL A 88 -5.40 -11.14 -10.34
CA VAL A 88 -4.79 -10.27 -11.35
C VAL A 88 -3.67 -11.07 -12.01
N ASN A 89 -3.84 -11.34 -13.31
CA ASN A 89 -2.91 -12.15 -14.08
C ASN A 89 -1.69 -11.36 -14.59
N GLU A 90 -1.89 -10.06 -14.85
CA GLU A 90 -0.86 -9.16 -15.39
C GLU A 90 -1.18 -7.75 -14.87
N ILE A 91 -0.19 -7.04 -14.33
CA ILE A 91 -0.33 -5.66 -13.87
C ILE A 91 -0.05 -4.70 -15.04
N LYS A 92 -1.10 -4.04 -15.53
CA LYS A 92 -1.03 -3.00 -16.58
C LYS A 92 -1.07 -1.60 -15.99
N GLY A 93 -1.69 -1.45 -14.82
CA GLY A 93 -1.77 -0.17 -14.13
C GLY A 93 -2.37 -0.28 -12.73
N TYR A 94 -2.58 0.88 -12.10
CA TYR A 94 -3.10 0.92 -10.73
C TYR A 94 -4.55 0.42 -10.61
N ASP A 95 -5.34 0.54 -11.67
CA ASP A 95 -6.74 0.10 -11.66
C ASP A 95 -6.88 -1.42 -11.60
N ASP A 96 -5.84 -2.18 -11.92
CA ASP A 96 -5.87 -3.65 -11.79
C ASP A 96 -6.02 -4.10 -10.35
N PHE A 97 -5.47 -3.31 -9.41
CA PHE A 97 -5.61 -3.55 -7.99
C PHE A 97 -7.01 -3.18 -7.50
N ARG A 98 -7.63 -2.12 -8.04
CA ARG A 98 -8.88 -1.55 -7.51
C ARG A 98 -10.11 -2.44 -7.75
N PHE A 99 -11.07 -2.32 -6.83
CA PHE A 99 -12.41 -2.92 -6.89
C PHE A 99 -13.51 -1.88 -7.20
N ILE A 100 -13.15 -0.63 -7.49
CA ILE A 100 -14.12 0.44 -7.69
C ILE A 100 -14.02 0.93 -9.12
N GLN A 101 -15.07 0.67 -9.89
CA GLN A 101 -15.57 1.55 -10.96
C GLN A 101 -16.97 2.05 -10.58
#